data_AF-K2JQR8-F1
#
_entry.id   AF-K2JQR8-F1
#
_cell.length_a   1.000
_cell.length_b   1.000
_cell.length_c   1.000
_cell.angle_alpha   90.00
_cell.angle_beta   90.00
_cell.angle_gamma   90.00
#
_symmetry.space_group_name_H-M   'P 1'
#
loop_
_entity.id
_entity.type
_entity.pdbx_description
1 polymer ?
#
loop_
_entity_poly.entity_id
_entity_poly.type
_entity_poly.pdbx_seq_one_letter_code
_entity_poly.pdbx_strand_id
1 'polypeptide(L)' 'MTADGILPVEYLEPGDRIITRAGMRRLRDIDTLAPKRFKLVFEREEAIYAGGILVMSESGLPFAA' A
#
# COMPACT_ATOMS: atom_id res chain seq x y z
N MET A 1 0.27 6.01 -3.44
CA MET A 1 -0.41 7.27 -3.84
C MET A 1 -1.92 7.04 -3.73
N THR A 2 -2.67 7.92 -3.09
CA THR A 2 -4.12 7.84 -3.00
C THR A 2 -4.76 8.63 -4.15
N ALA A 3 -6.08 8.56 -4.30
CA ALA A 3 -6.80 9.39 -5.28
C ALA A 3 -6.62 10.90 -5.04
N ASP A 4 -6.28 11.29 -3.81
CA ASP A 4 -6.13 12.69 -3.38
C ASP A 4 -4.66 13.16 -3.38
N GLY A 5 -3.72 12.32 -3.83
CA GLY A 5 -2.30 12.65 -3.96
C GLY A 5 -1.34 11.74 -3.18
N ILE A 6 -0.16 12.26 -2.83
CA ILE A 6 0.82 11.52 -2.01
C ILE A 6 0.45 11.74 -0.54
N LEU A 7 -0.32 10.83 0.04
CA LEU A 7 -0.58 10.76 1.47
C LEU A 7 0.49 9.88 2.15
N PRO A 8 1.13 10.34 3.24
CA PRO A 8 1.98 9.48 4.06
C PRO A 8 1.19 8.30 4.63
N VAL A 9 1.86 7.16 4.78
CA VAL A 9 1.22 5.89 5.16
C VAL A 9 0.60 5.95 6.57
N GLU A 10 1.14 6.79 7.45
CA GLU A 10 0.64 7.02 8.82
C GLU A 10 -0.72 7.71 8.90
N TYR A 11 -1.23 8.27 7.80
CA TYR A 11 -2.55 8.89 7.73
C TYR A 11 -3.59 8.02 7.01
N LEU A 12 -3.22 6.82 6.56
CA LEU A 12 -4.17 5.91 5.93
C LEU A 12 -5.03 5.23 6.99
N GLU A 13 -6.28 4.98 6.63
CA GLU A 13 -7.22 4.20 7.42
C GLU A 13 -7.86 3.08 6.59
N PRO A 14 -8.30 1.97 7.23
CA PRO A 14 -9.10 0.95 6.57
C PRO A 14 -10.32 1.57 5.87
N GLY A 15 -10.47 1.33 4.58
CA GLY A 15 -11.52 1.92 3.76
C GLY A 15 -11.03 2.93 2.72
N ASP A 16 -9.84 3.49 2.92
CA ASP A 16 -9.22 4.40 1.95
C ASP A 16 -8.97 3.72 0.61
N ARG A 17 -8.92 4.54 -0.44
CA ARG A 17 -8.63 4.08 -1.80
C ARG A 17 -7.19 4.41 -2.18
N ILE A 18 -6.42 3.38 -2.51
CA ILE A 18 -5.01 3.46 -2.87
C ILE A 18 -4.82 3.07 -4.34
N ILE A 19 -3.98 3.80 -5.06
CA ILE A 19 -3.55 3.46 -6.42
C ILE A 19 -2.53 2.31 -6.32
N THR A 20 -2.84 1.17 -6.93
CA THR A 20 -1.93 0.03 -7.15
C THR A 20 -1.63 -0.11 -8.64
N ARG A 21 -0.73 -1.03 -9.02
CA ARG A 21 -0.48 -1.34 -10.45
C ARG A 21 -1.73 -1.86 -11.16
N ALA A 22 -2.64 -2.50 -10.43
CA ALA A 22 -3.90 -3.03 -10.97
C ALA A 22 -5.07 -2.02 -10.92
N GLY A 23 -4.77 -0.73 -10.63
CA GLY A 23 -5.75 0.35 -10.51
C GLY A 23 -6.08 0.69 -9.05
N MET A 24 -7.18 1.41 -8.84
CA MET A 24 -7.62 1.77 -7.48
C MET A 24 -8.09 0.52 -6.71
N ARG A 25 -7.63 0.40 -5.46
CA ARG A 25 -8.04 -0.66 -4.53
C ARG A 25 -8.42 -0.07 -3.19
N ARG A 26 -9.42 -0.69 -2.54
CA ARG A 26 -9.82 -0.35 -1.17
C ARG A 26 -8.88 -1.05 -0.20
N LEU A 27 -8.28 -0.29 0.71
CA LEU A 27 -7.48 -0.82 1.79
C LEU A 27 -8.38 -1.54 2.80
N ARG A 28 -8.03 -2.78 3.15
CA ARG A 28 -8.81 -3.59 4.09
C ARG A 28 -8.35 -3.41 5.52
N ASP A 29 -7.04 -3.28 5.72
CA ASP A 29 -6.44 -3.12 7.03
C ASP A 29 -5.02 -2.53 6.92
N ILE A 30 -4.48 -2.04 8.04
CA ILE A 30 -3.11 -1.57 8.20
C ILE A 30 -2.54 -2.18 9.47
N ASP A 31 -1.50 -3.00 9.32
CA ASP A 31 -0.79 -3.59 10.45
C ASP A 31 0.54 -2.85 10.68
N THR A 32 0.82 -2.50 11.94
CA THR A 32 2.03 -1.76 12.35
C THR A 32 2.98 -2.66 13.12
N LEU A 33 3.95 -3.26 12.43
CA LEU A 33 4.89 -4.22 13.03
C LEU A 33 6.02 -3.55 13.85
N ALA A 34 6.28 -2.27 13.62
CA ALA A 34 7.23 -1.44 14.36
C ALA A 34 6.96 0.04 14.07
N PRO A 35 7.51 1.00 14.83
CA PRO A 35 7.43 2.41 14.48
C PRO A 35 7.87 2.63 13.03
N LYS A 36 7.01 3.28 12.23
CA LYS A 36 7.23 3.56 10.80
C LYS A 36 7.30 2.33 9.88
N ARG A 37 6.92 1.13 10.35
CA ARG A 37 6.71 -0.05 9.50
C ARG A 37 5.23 -0.37 9.44
N PHE A 38 4.71 -0.42 8.22
CA PHE A 38 3.31 -0.64 7.94
C PHE A 38 3.17 -1.76 6.92
N LYS A 39 2.20 -2.64 7.12
CA LYS A 39 1.75 -3.63 6.13
C LYS A 39 0.36 -3.22 5.68
N LEU A 40 0.21 -2.99 4.37
CA LEU A 40 -1.07 -2.68 3.75
C LEU A 40 -1.76 -3.97 3.34
N VAL A 41 -2.98 -4.20 3.83
CA VAL A 41 -3.74 -5.41 3.55
C VAL A 41 -4.81 -5.10 2.52
N PHE A 42 -4.83 -5.88 1.44
CA PHE A 42 -5.85 -5.84 0.39
C PHE A 42 -6.56 -7.20 0.31
N GLU A 43 -7.58 -7.30 -0.55
CA GLU A 43 -8.32 -8.55 -0.78
C GLU A 43 -7.44 -9.66 -1.38
N ARG A 44 -6.42 -9.28 -2.15
CA ARG A 44 -5.39 -10.14 -2.74
C ARG A 44 -4.06 -9.41 -2.72
N GLU A 45 -2.97 -10.11 -2.96
CA GLU A 45 -1.66 -9.46 -3.06
C GLU A 45 -1.65 -8.43 -4.21
N GLU A 46 -1.18 -7.22 -3.91
CA GLU A 46 -1.19 -6.09 -4.85
C GLU A 46 0.20 -5.46 -4.94
N ALA A 47 0.57 -5.00 -6.14
CA ALA A 47 1.80 -4.26 -6.35
C ALA A 47 1.57 -2.76 -6.10
N ILE A 48 2.29 -2.17 -5.15
CA ILE A 48 2.12 -0.79 -4.71
C ILE A 48 3.37 0.04 -5.02
N TYR A 49 3.16 1.33 -5.33
CA TYR A 49 4.25 2.28 -5.54
C TYR A 49 4.57 2.99 -4.22
N ALA A 50 5.77 2.78 -3.70
CA ALA A 50 6.21 3.31 -2.41
C ALA A 50 7.68 3.76 -2.50
N GLY A 51 7.97 5.01 -2.15
CA GLY A 51 9.35 5.50 -2.10
C GLY A 51 10.13 5.44 -3.43
N GLY A 52 9.43 5.50 -4.58
CA GLY A 52 10.04 5.42 -5.91
C GLY A 52 10.25 4.01 -6.45
N ILE A 53 9.87 2.97 -5.70
CA ILE A 53 9.92 1.57 -6.13
C ILE A 53 8.54 0.93 -6.13
N LEU A 54 8.37 -0.10 -6.95
CA LEU A 54 7.18 -0.95 -6.96
C LEU A 54 7.46 -2.18 -6.08
N VAL A 55 6.61 -2.44 -5.09
CA VAL A 55 6.77 -3.57 -4.15
C VAL A 55 5.47 -4.36 -4.00
N MET A 56 5.58 -5.62 -3.63
CA MET A 56 4.44 -6.47 -3.29
C MET A 56 3.91 -6.11 -1.89
N SER A 57 2.58 -5.97 -1.74
CA SER A 57 1.95 -5.53 -0.49
C SER A 57 2.13 -6.48 0.68
N GLU A 58 2.22 -7.79 0.41
CA GLU A 58 2.31 -8.80 1.46
C GLU A 58 3.75 -9.05 1.92
N SER A 59 4.67 -9.24 0.97
CA SER A 59 6.08 -9.56 1.25
C SER A 59 6.98 -8.34 1.38
N GLY A 60 6.58 -7.18 0.86
CA GLY A 60 7.43 -6.00 0.75
C GLY A 60 8.59 -6.14 -0.24
N LEU A 61 8.67 -7.26 -0.96
CA LEU A 61 9.71 -7.52 -1.96
C LEU A 61 9.48 -6.65 -3.21
N PRO A 62 10.54 -6.27 -3.94
CA PRO A 62 10.40 -5.60 -5.23
C PRO A 62 9.50 -6.40 -6.17
N PHE A 63 8.59 -5.71 -6.86
CA PHE A 63 7.83 -6.29 -7.94
C PHE A 63 8.79 -6.52 -9.13
N ALA A 64 9.04 -7.78 -9.50
CA ALA A 64 9.91 -8.12 -10.62
C ALA A 64 9.31 -7.65 -11.95
N ALA A 65 10.11 -7.01 -12.81
CA ALA A 65 9.71 -6.55 -14.14
C ALA A 65 9.45 -7.72 -15.10
#